data_AF-A0A7J8Y488-F1
#
_entry.id   AF-A0A7J8Y488-F1
#
_cell.length_a   1.000
_cell.length_b   1.000
_cell.length_c   1.000
_cell.angle_alpha   90.00
_cell.angle_beta   90.00
_cell.angle_gamma   90.00
#
_symmetry.space_group_name_H-M   'P 1'
#
loop_
_entity.id
_entity.type
_entity.pdbx_description
1 polymer ?
#
loop_
_entity_poly.entity_id
_entity_poly.type
_entity_poly.pdbx_seq_one_letter_code
_entity_poly.pdbx_strand_id
1 'polypeptide(L)' 'MELIDEHLAGSCVPIEVLKCIQIGLLCVQVDPANRPTMSTVVAMLGSETITLPLPVEPTFYVGHFVAEPIQLSFTDK' A
#
# COMPACT_ATOMS: atom_id res chain seq x y z
N MET A 1 9.86 -4.80 -14.98
CA MET A 1 10.32 -5.39 -13.70
C MET A 1 11.26 -4.44 -12.94
N GLU A 2 11.14 -3.13 -13.14
CA GLU A 2 12.08 -2.15 -12.54
C GLU A 2 11.93 -1.99 -11.02
N LEU A 3 10.91 -2.63 -10.44
CA LEU A 3 10.62 -2.64 -9.00
C LEU A 3 11.22 -3.86 -8.27
N ILE A 4 11.78 -4.83 -9.02
CA ILE A 4 12.38 -6.04 -8.42
C ILE A 4 13.85 -5.76 -8.17
N ASP A 5 14.30 -6.06 -6.96
CA ASP A 5 15.72 -5.99 -6.61
C ASP A 5 16.56 -6.86 -7.57
N GLU A 6 17.67 -6.32 -8.04
CA GLU A 6 18.53 -6.98 -9.02
C GLU A 6 19.09 -8.31 -8.51
N HIS A 7 19.34 -8.43 -7.21
CA HIS A 7 19.77 -9.68 -6.59
C HIS A 7 18.68 -10.76 -6.54
N LEU A 8 17.40 -10.37 -6.65
CA LEU A 8 16.24 -11.27 -6.65
C LEU A 8 15.75 -11.60 -8.06
N ALA A 9 16.16 -10.82 -9.07
CA ALA A 9 15.66 -10.92 -10.45
C ALA A 9 15.85 -12.32 -11.05
N GLY A 10 16.94 -13.02 -10.72
CA GLY A 10 17.24 -14.36 -11.24
C GLY A 10 16.51 -15.52 -10.54
N SER A 11 15.92 -15.30 -9.37
CA SER A 11 15.30 -16.35 -8.55
C SER A 11 13.79 -16.20 -8.40
N CYS A 12 13.20 -15.13 -8.93
CA CYS A 12 11.80 -14.81 -8.74
C CYS A 12 10.91 -15.32 -9.89
N VAL A 13 9.67 -15.66 -9.57
CA VAL A 13 8.65 -15.96 -10.58
C VAL A 13 7.88 -14.65 -10.85
N PRO A 14 7.89 -14.13 -12.09
CA PRO A 14 7.28 -12.85 -12.44
C PRO A 14 5.84 -12.65 -11.93
N ILE A 15 5.01 -13.67 -12.10
CA ILE A 15 3.58 -13.61 -11.75
C ILE A 15 3.38 -13.55 -10.25
N GLU A 16 4.18 -14.30 -9.49
CA GLU A 16 4.16 -14.29 -8.03
C GLU A 16 4.62 -12.95 -7.48
N VAL A 17 5.63 -12.32 -8.09
CA VAL A 17 6.07 -10.99 -7.70
C VAL A 17 4.98 -9.94 -7.96
N LEU A 18 4.35 -9.97 -9.14
CA LEU A 18 3.25 -9.06 -9.45
C LEU A 18 2.07 -9.24 -8.47
N LYS A 19 1.74 -10.49 -8.15
CA LYS A 19 0.72 -10.84 -7.16
C LYS A 19 1.06 -10.27 -5.78
N CYS A 20 2.31 -10.44 -5.32
CA CYS A 20 2.79 -9.87 -4.06
C CYS A 20 2.73 -8.35 -4.04
N ILE A 21 3.07 -7.67 -5.15
CA ILE A 21 2.96 -6.21 -5.27
C ILE A 21 1.49 -5.79 -5.11
N GLN A 22 0.57 -6.43 -5.82
CA GLN A 22 -0.86 -6.11 -5.73
C GLN A 22 -1.42 -6.32 -4.32
N ILE A 23 -1.08 -7.44 -3.68
CA ILE A 23 -1.48 -7.73 -2.29
C ILE A 23 -0.88 -6.69 -1.33
N GLY A 24 0.40 -6.36 -1.48
CA GLY A 24 1.07 -5.33 -0.68
C GLY A 24 0.38 -3.98 -0.79
N LEU A 25 -0.04 -3.60 -2.00
CA LEU A 25 -0.80 -2.36 -2.25
C LEU A 25 -2.21 -2.38 -1.65
N LEU A 26 -2.87 -3.54 -1.55
CA LEU A 26 -4.14 -3.68 -0.82
C LEU A 26 -3.96 -3.54 0.69
N CYS A 27 -2.82 -3.99 1.24
CA CYS A 27 -2.53 -3.90 2.68
C CYS A 27 -2.30 -2.47 3.19
N VAL A 28 -1.90 -1.55 2.31
CA VAL A 28 -1.57 -0.16 2.66
C VAL A 28 -2.62 0.85 2.20
N GLN A 29 -3.84 0.38 1.94
CA GLN A 29 -4.95 1.25 1.56
C GLN A 29 -5.21 2.33 2.62
N VAL A 30 -5.53 3.54 2.13
CA VAL A 30 -5.76 4.73 2.97
C VAL A 30 -6.86 4.46 3.97
N ASP A 31 -8.01 3.97 3.49
CA ASP A 31 -9.11 3.51 4.34
C ASP A 31 -8.79 2.12 4.91
N PRO A 32 -8.69 1.97 6.24
CA PRO A 32 -8.47 0.68 6.89
C PRO A 32 -9.53 -0.36 6.55
N ALA A 33 -10.77 0.03 6.25
CA ALA A 33 -11.85 -0.88 5.88
C ALA A 33 -11.59 -1.59 4.55
N ASN A 34 -10.75 -1.03 3.68
CA ASN A 34 -10.38 -1.62 2.39
C ASN A 34 -9.18 -2.57 2.48
N ARG A 35 -8.54 -2.70 3.66
CA ARG A 35 -7.39 -3.58 3.85
C ARG A 35 -7.87 -5.03 4.03
N PRO A 36 -7.22 -6.01 3.38
CA PRO A 36 -7.56 -7.41 3.56
C PRO A 36 -7.21 -7.88 4.97
N THR A 37 -7.97 -8.82 5.49
CA THR A 37 -7.59 -9.54 6.71
C THR A 37 -6.40 -10.47 6.42
N MET A 38 -5.64 -10.85 7.45
CA MET A 38 -4.51 -11.77 7.28
C MET A 38 -4.92 -13.13 6.69
N SER A 39 -6.12 -13.63 7.02
CA SER A 39 -6.64 -14.86 6.42
C SER A 39 -6.85 -14.71 4.91
N THR A 40 -7.37 -13.56 4.48
CA THR A 40 -7.56 -13.24 3.05
C THR A 40 -6.22 -13.11 2.33
N VAL A 41 -5.22 -12.47 2.96
CA VAL A 41 -3.85 -12.37 2.41
C VAL A 41 -3.24 -13.76 2.19
N VAL A 42 -3.32 -14.66 3.18
CA VAL A 42 -2.80 -16.03 3.04
C VAL A 42 -3.53 -16.80 1.94
N ALA A 43 -4.86 -16.66 1.84
CA ALA A 43 -5.63 -17.28 0.77
C ALA A 43 -5.23 -16.75 -0.62
N MET A 44 -5.05 -15.44 -0.76
CA MET A 44 -4.59 -14.79 -1.99
C MET A 44 -3.20 -15.29 -2.42
N LEU A 45 -2.25 -15.37 -1.48
CA LEU A 45 -0.89 -15.84 -1.73
C LEU A 45 -0.87 -17.32 -2.16
N GLY A 46 -1.63 -18.17 -1.47
CA GLY A 46 -1.67 -19.62 -1.72
C GLY A 46 -2.49 -20.03 -2.95
N SER A 47 -3.20 -19.11 -3.59
CA SER A 47 -4.02 -19.40 -4.75
C SER A 47 -3.30 -19.14 -6.08
N GLU A 48 -3.55 -19.99 -7.07
CA GLU A 48 -3.06 -19.82 -8.44
C GLU A 48 -4.06 -19.02 -9.31
N THR A 49 -5.35 -19.03 -8.95
CA THR A 49 -6.44 -18.55 -9.82
C THR A 49 -7.30 -17.44 -9.22
N ILE A 50 -6.94 -16.85 -8.07
CA ILE A 50 -7.72 -15.74 -7.51
C ILE A 50 -7.50 -14.49 -8.35
N THR A 51 -8.59 -13.92 -8.84
CA THR A 51 -8.62 -12.54 -9.34
C THR A 51 -8.50 -11.60 -8.16
N LEU A 52 -7.36 -10.92 -8.02
CA LEU A 52 -7.17 -9.93 -6.98
C LEU A 52 -7.97 -8.65 -7.28
N PRO A 53 -8.58 -8.01 -6.27
CA PRO A 53 -9.16 -6.69 -6.46
C PRO A 53 -8.05 -5.69 -6.78
N LEU A 54 -8.35 -4.73 -7.65
CA LEU A 54 -7.38 -3.69 -7.98
C LEU A 54 -7.22 -2.75 -6.77
N PRO A 55 -5.99 -2.48 -6.31
CA PRO A 55 -5.76 -1.44 -5.33
C PRO A 55 -6.31 -0.10 -5.82
N VAL A 56 -6.92 0.68 -4.92
CA VAL A 56 -7.24 2.08 -5.25
C VAL A 56 -5.93 2.81 -5.51
N GLU A 57 -5.94 3.68 -6.52
CA GLU A 57 -4.79 4.53 -6.81
C GLU A 57 -4.43 5.29 -5.52
N PRO A 58 -3.18 5.23 -5.06
CA PRO A 58 -2.78 5.96 -3.87
C PRO A 58 -3.06 7.44 -4.13
N THR A 59 -4.02 8.01 -3.42
CA THR A 59 -4.17 9.46 -3.38
C THR A 59 -2.88 9.97 -2.77
N PHE A 60 -2.04 10.61 -3.59
CA PHE A 60 -0.86 11.29 -3.10
C PHE A 60 -1.32 12.26 -2.02
N TYR A 61 -1.06 11.91 -0.75
CA TYR A 61 -1.08 12.89 0.31
C TYR A 61 0.18 13.72 0.06
N VAL A 62 0.07 14.70 -0.84
CA VAL A 62 0.87 15.91 -0.69
C VAL A 62 0.45 16.40 0.67
N GLY A 63 1.24 16.04 1.69
CA GLY A 63 1.11 16.63 3.00
C GLY A 63 1.09 18.12 2.73
N HIS A 64 -0.10 18.71 2.87
CA HIS A 64 -0.20 20.13 2.96
C HIS A 64 0.57 20.41 4.25
N PHE A 65 1.88 20.66 4.13
CA PHE A 65 2.51 21.64 4.99
C PHE A 65 1.81 22.96 4.63
N VAL A 66 0.52 23.08 4.97
CA VAL A 66 0.08 24.33 5.56
C VAL A 66 1.05 24.42 6.73
N ALA A 67 1.92 25.43 6.72
CA ALA A 67 2.44 25.89 7.99
C ALA A 67 1.18 26.09 8.84
N GLU A 68 0.87 25.16 9.75
CA GLU A 68 -0.11 25.45 10.77
C GLU A 68 0.39 26.75 11.39
N PRO A 69 -0.40 27.84 11.38
CA PRO A 69 -0.01 28.99 12.14
C PRO A 69 0.15 28.47 13.55
N ILE A 70 1.38 28.54 14.06
CA ILE A 70 1.72 28.28 15.45
C ILE A 70 0.56 28.85 16.26
N GLN A 71 -0.16 28.02 17.04
CA GLN A 71 -1.10 28.53 18.01
C GLN A 71 -0.29 29.33 19.03
N LEU A 72 0.00 30.59 18.69
CA LEU A 72 0.44 31.61 19.62
C LEU A 72 -0.80 31.94 20.43
N SER A 73 -0.96 31.21 21.53
CA SER A 73 -1.83 31.61 22.62
C SER A 73 -1.34 32.96 23.14
N PHE A 74 -1.91 34.05 22.65
CA PHE A 74 -1.84 35.33 23.33
C PHE A 74 -3.04 35.42 24.26
N THR A 75 -2.74 35.34 25.55
CA THR A 75 -3.62 35.69 26.67
C THR A 75 -3.96 37.18 26.68
N ASP A 76 -5.17 37.48 27.19
CA ASP A 76 -5.64 38.73 27.80
C ASP A 76 -5.92 39.95 26.89
N LYS A 77 -7.21 40.13 26.52
CA LYS A 77 -8.19 41.01 27.22
C LYS A 77 -9.40 41.30 26.32
#